data_AF-A0A520CMP7-F1
#
_entry.id   AF-A0A520CMP7-F1
#
_cell.length_a   1.000
_cell.length_b   1.000
_cell.length_c   1.000
_cell.angle_alpha   90.00
_cell.angle_beta   90.00
_cell.angle_gamma   90.00
#
_symmetry.space_group_name_H-M   'P 1'
#
loop_
_entity.id
_entity.type
_entity.pdbx_description
1 polymer ?
#
loop_
_entity_poly.entity_id
_entity_poly.type
_entity_poly.pdbx_seq_one_letter_code
_entity_poly.pdbx_strand_id
1 'polypeptide(L)'
;SIYMMADSGARGSAAQIRQVAGMRGLMAKPDGSIIETPITANFREGLNVLEYFISTHGARKGLADTALKTANSGYLTRRLVDVTQDLVVIEQDCGTHGGYLMRAIVEGGEVIESLRDRILGRSAADDVLHPETQAVLLNAGQMFDEDNIEMLESHGVDEVKVRTALTCETRFGICATCYGRDLGRGGLINIGEAVGVIAAQSIGEPGTQLTMRTFHIGGAASRAAIASNVEAKSNGSIGFNATMRYVTNSKNELVVISRSGEIVIHDEHGRERERHKVPYGAVLSVKADQQVKAGAILANWDPLTRPIITEFAGQAKFENVEEGLTVAKQVDEVTGLSTLVVIDPKRRGAAKVVRPQVKLVDAQGQEVKIPGTDHSVTIGFPIGALVQIRDGQDVGPGEVLARIPVEGQ
;
A
#
# COMPACT_ATOMS: atom_id res chain seq x y z
N SER A 1 18.63 -6.61 -27.12
CA SER A 1 19.27 -5.48 -26.41
C SER A 1 18.25 -4.63 -25.65
N ILE A 2 17.15 -4.16 -26.27
CA ILE A 2 16.16 -3.28 -25.61
C ILE A 2 15.52 -3.91 -24.36
N TYR A 3 15.12 -5.19 -24.44
CA TYR A 3 14.62 -5.92 -23.27
C TYR A 3 15.65 -5.96 -22.13
N MET A 4 16.92 -6.29 -22.43
CA MET A 4 17.99 -6.29 -21.43
C MET A 4 18.23 -4.91 -20.79
N MET A 5 18.04 -3.81 -21.52
CA MET A 5 18.17 -2.46 -20.96
C MET A 5 17.07 -2.11 -19.96
N ALA A 6 15.86 -2.64 -20.16
CA ALA A 6 14.75 -2.48 -19.23
C ALA A 6 14.86 -3.44 -18.04
N ASP A 7 15.17 -4.71 -18.29
CA ASP A 7 15.30 -5.76 -17.28
C ASP A 7 16.46 -5.50 -16.31
N SER A 8 17.59 -5.01 -16.82
CA SER A 8 18.73 -4.59 -15.98
C SER A 8 18.48 -3.32 -15.16
N GLY A 9 17.37 -2.61 -15.37
CA GLY A 9 17.09 -1.31 -14.74
C GLY A 9 18.01 -0.17 -15.20
N ALA A 10 18.90 -0.41 -16.17
CA ALA A 10 19.88 0.58 -16.62
C ALA A 10 19.22 1.81 -17.27
N ARG A 11 18.33 1.58 -18.25
CA ARG A 11 17.52 2.62 -18.88
C ARG A 11 16.46 1.96 -19.77
N GLY A 12 15.20 2.15 -19.45
CA GLY A 12 14.13 1.48 -20.19
C GLY A 12 12.92 1.32 -19.31
N SER A 13 11.73 1.37 -19.90
CA SER A 13 10.50 0.95 -19.22
C SER A 13 9.64 0.11 -20.15
N ALA A 14 8.70 -0.65 -19.59
CA ALA A 14 7.72 -1.39 -20.39
C ALA A 14 6.95 -0.47 -21.35
N ALA A 15 6.66 0.77 -20.94
CA ALA A 15 6.04 1.78 -21.80
C ALA A 15 6.92 2.16 -23.00
N GLN A 16 8.23 2.29 -22.80
CA GLN A 16 9.18 2.57 -23.89
C GLN A 16 9.34 1.38 -24.83
N ILE A 17 9.40 0.15 -24.29
CA ILE A 17 9.44 -1.08 -25.10
C ILE A 17 8.20 -1.18 -25.99
N ARG A 18 7.01 -0.92 -25.43
CA ARG A 18 5.75 -0.95 -26.17
C ARG A 18 5.77 0.01 -27.36
N GLN A 19 6.26 1.24 -27.18
CA GLN A 19 6.31 2.22 -28.27
C GLN A 19 7.32 1.86 -29.37
N VAL A 20 8.41 1.15 -29.03
CA VAL A 20 9.46 0.80 -29.99
C VAL A 20 9.15 -0.49 -30.75
N ALA A 21 8.57 -1.49 -30.08
CA ALA A 21 8.43 -2.85 -30.61
C ALA A 21 6.97 -3.35 -30.72
N GLY A 22 6.00 -2.64 -30.14
CA GLY A 22 4.59 -3.03 -30.14
C GLY A 22 3.73 -2.03 -30.92
N MET A 23 3.08 -1.12 -30.21
CA MET A 23 2.28 -0.04 -30.76
C MET A 23 2.47 1.22 -29.91
N ARG A 24 2.33 2.40 -30.48
CA ARG A 24 2.45 3.64 -29.69
C ARG A 24 1.25 3.90 -28.78
N GLY A 25 0.04 3.51 -29.22
CA GLY A 25 -1.17 3.49 -28.39
C GLY A 25 -1.97 4.79 -28.38
N LEU A 26 -2.66 5.04 -27.27
CA LEU A 26 -3.59 6.16 -27.06
C LEU A 26 -2.89 7.40 -26.52
N MET A 27 -3.30 8.57 -27.01
CA MET A 27 -2.68 9.87 -26.75
C MET A 27 -3.66 10.77 -26.01
N ALA A 28 -3.15 11.63 -25.13
CA ALA A 28 -3.96 12.64 -24.44
C ALA A 28 -4.03 13.93 -25.27
N LYS A 29 -5.21 14.55 -25.30
CA LYS A 29 -5.41 15.93 -25.75
C LYS A 29 -4.84 16.92 -24.73
N PRO A 30 -4.63 18.20 -25.11
CA PRO A 30 -4.18 19.22 -24.17
C PRO A 30 -5.11 19.47 -22.97
N ASP A 31 -6.38 19.09 -23.08
CA ASP A 31 -7.38 19.14 -22.00
C ASP A 31 -7.32 17.92 -21.05
N GLY A 32 -6.47 16.93 -21.32
CA GLY A 32 -6.31 15.70 -20.54
C GLY A 32 -7.20 14.54 -20.97
N SER A 33 -8.17 14.75 -21.87
CA SER A 33 -9.01 13.67 -22.39
C SER A 33 -8.23 12.77 -23.36
N ILE A 34 -8.61 11.50 -23.44
CA ILE A 34 -7.97 10.55 -24.35
C ILE A 34 -8.53 10.73 -25.77
N ILE A 35 -7.65 10.72 -26.76
CA ILE A 35 -8.01 10.73 -28.18
C ILE A 35 -8.46 9.32 -28.57
N GLU A 36 -9.67 9.20 -29.12
CA GLU A 36 -10.28 7.92 -29.49
C GLU A 36 -9.55 7.20 -30.63
N THR A 37 -8.82 7.94 -31.48
CA THR A 37 -8.03 7.37 -32.58
C THR A 37 -6.64 6.94 -32.08
N PRO A 38 -6.36 5.62 -31.99
CA PRO A 38 -5.07 5.13 -31.52
C PRO A 38 -4.00 5.23 -32.62
N ILE A 39 -2.74 5.33 -32.21
CA ILE A 39 -1.59 5.14 -33.09
C ILE A 39 -1.22 3.65 -33.04
N THR A 40 -1.59 2.91 -34.08
CA THR A 40 -1.33 1.47 -34.17
C THR A 40 0.11 1.16 -34.53
N ALA A 41 0.77 2.04 -35.28
CA ALA A 41 2.17 1.90 -35.63
C ALA A 41 3.12 2.05 -34.43
N ASN A 42 4.29 1.45 -34.52
CA ASN A 42 5.41 1.66 -33.60
C ASN A 42 6.55 2.49 -34.24
N PHE A 43 7.54 2.87 -33.44
CA PHE A 43 8.67 3.68 -33.94
C PHE A 43 9.52 2.98 -35.02
N ARG A 44 9.52 1.66 -35.07
CA ARG A 44 10.23 0.90 -36.11
C ARG A 44 9.49 0.93 -37.44
N GLU A 45 8.16 0.86 -37.41
CA GLU A 45 7.29 0.96 -38.59
C GLU A 45 7.22 2.39 -39.14
N GLY A 46 7.43 3.38 -38.27
CA GLY A 46 7.34 4.80 -38.60
C GLY A 46 5.94 5.36 -38.37
N LEU A 47 5.85 6.70 -38.29
CA LEU A 47 4.59 7.40 -38.06
C LEU A 47 4.22 8.19 -39.31
N ASN A 48 2.95 8.13 -39.70
CA ASN A 48 2.44 9.02 -40.73
C ASN A 48 2.27 10.46 -40.20
N VAL A 49 2.01 11.41 -41.11
CA VAL A 49 1.93 12.85 -40.75
C VAL A 49 0.86 13.11 -39.69
N LEU A 50 -0.30 12.44 -39.78
CA LEU A 50 -1.40 12.63 -38.85
C LEU A 50 -1.08 12.05 -37.46
N GLU A 51 -0.53 10.84 -37.39
CA GLU A 51 -0.11 10.18 -36.14
C GLU A 51 0.98 10.99 -35.43
N TYR A 52 1.97 11.47 -36.19
CA TYR A 52 3.00 12.33 -35.65
C TYR A 52 2.38 13.62 -35.09
N PHE A 53 1.52 14.30 -35.86
CA PHE A 53 0.86 15.53 -35.45
C PHE A 53 0.00 15.36 -34.19
N ILE A 54 -0.77 14.28 -34.09
CA ILE A 54 -1.56 13.93 -32.90
C ILE A 54 -0.64 13.77 -31.68
N SER A 55 0.48 13.05 -31.84
CA SER A 55 1.44 12.83 -30.75
C SER A 55 2.11 14.12 -30.24
N THR A 56 2.22 15.15 -31.09
CA THR A 56 2.84 16.43 -30.70
C THR A 56 2.02 17.23 -29.69
N HIS A 57 0.69 17.10 -29.67
CA HIS A 57 -0.17 17.87 -28.77
C HIS A 57 0.06 17.48 -27.30
N GLY A 58 0.01 16.18 -27.00
CA GLY A 58 0.30 15.64 -25.67
C GLY A 58 1.74 15.92 -25.25
N ALA A 59 2.71 15.73 -26.17
CA ALA A 59 4.12 16.01 -25.89
C ALA A 59 4.38 17.49 -25.57
N ARG A 60 3.82 18.42 -26.35
CA ARG A 60 3.96 19.87 -26.13
C ARG A 60 3.34 20.29 -24.81
N LYS A 61 2.15 19.77 -24.48
CA LYS A 61 1.48 20.03 -23.21
C LYS A 61 2.32 19.52 -22.03
N GLY A 62 2.83 18.28 -22.11
CA GLY A 62 3.70 17.69 -21.09
C GLY A 62 4.98 18.49 -20.85
N LEU A 63 5.65 18.93 -21.93
CA LEU A 63 6.85 19.77 -21.84
C LEU A 63 6.53 21.16 -21.24
N ALA A 64 5.45 21.80 -21.68
CA ALA A 64 5.03 23.10 -21.16
C ALA A 64 4.65 23.00 -19.67
N ASP A 65 3.89 21.99 -19.28
CA ASP A 65 3.49 21.77 -17.88
C ASP A 65 4.70 21.48 -17.01
N THR A 66 5.70 20.78 -17.54
CA THR A 66 6.92 20.57 -16.77
C THR A 66 7.65 21.88 -16.52
N ALA A 67 7.83 22.71 -17.55
CA ALA A 67 8.49 24.00 -17.43
C ALA A 67 7.77 24.91 -16.41
N LEU A 68 6.43 24.93 -16.45
CA LEU A 68 5.61 25.76 -15.56
C LEU A 68 5.54 25.20 -14.12
N LYS A 69 5.30 23.90 -13.95
CA LYS A 69 5.13 23.28 -12.61
C LYS A 69 6.44 23.19 -11.83
N THR A 70 7.59 23.09 -12.52
CA THR A 70 8.91 23.16 -11.88
C THR A 70 9.08 24.44 -11.08
N ALA A 71 8.59 25.58 -11.60
CA ALA A 71 8.66 26.85 -10.91
C ALA A 71 7.85 26.85 -9.60
N ASN A 72 6.68 26.21 -9.60
CA ASN A 72 5.84 26.09 -8.41
C ASN A 72 6.51 25.21 -7.33
N SER A 73 7.09 24.08 -7.70
CA SER A 73 7.83 23.21 -6.77
C SER A 73 9.06 23.90 -6.20
N GLY A 74 9.82 24.63 -7.02
CA GLY A 74 10.97 25.41 -6.57
C GLY A 74 10.58 26.56 -5.63
N TYR A 75 9.48 27.27 -5.95
CA TYR A 75 8.95 28.32 -5.08
C TYR A 75 8.48 27.79 -3.72
N LEU A 76 7.80 26.64 -3.71
CA LEU A 76 7.41 25.95 -2.48
C LEU A 76 8.65 25.58 -1.66
N THR A 77 9.68 25.02 -2.30
CA THR A 77 10.94 24.64 -1.63
C THR A 77 11.59 25.84 -0.95
N ARG A 78 11.66 26.99 -1.63
CA ARG A 78 12.16 28.23 -1.03
C ARG A 78 11.37 28.62 0.22
N ARG A 79 10.03 28.62 0.14
CA ARG A 79 9.18 28.94 1.29
C ARG A 79 9.33 27.94 2.43
N LEU A 80 9.50 26.65 2.13
CA LEU A 80 9.77 25.63 3.14
C LEU A 80 11.07 25.93 3.88
N VAL A 81 12.15 26.27 3.16
CA VAL A 81 13.43 26.67 3.77
C VAL A 81 13.26 27.92 4.62
N ASP A 82 12.58 28.96 4.11
CA ASP A 82 12.38 30.22 4.84
C ASP A 82 11.69 30.01 6.21
N VAL A 83 10.79 29.03 6.31
CA VAL A 83 10.07 28.70 7.56
C VAL A 83 10.88 27.76 8.47
N THR A 84 11.71 26.89 7.91
CA THR A 84 12.37 25.81 8.66
C THR A 84 13.84 26.06 8.97
N GLN A 85 14.48 27.07 8.37
CA GLN A 85 15.92 27.32 8.50
C GLN A 85 16.42 27.46 9.94
N ASP A 86 15.58 27.94 10.86
CA ASP A 86 15.94 28.15 12.26
C ASP A 86 15.91 26.85 13.09
N LEU A 87 15.44 25.73 12.52
CA LEU A 87 15.35 24.45 13.21
C LEU A 87 16.70 23.72 13.19
N VAL A 88 17.41 23.81 14.31
CA VAL A 88 18.72 23.19 14.55
C VAL A 88 18.62 22.23 15.75
N VAL A 89 19.44 21.17 15.75
CA VAL A 89 19.58 20.30 16.93
C VAL A 89 20.43 21.03 17.99
N ILE A 90 19.86 21.35 19.15
CA ILE A 90 20.56 22.18 20.15
C ILE A 90 20.89 21.45 21.45
N GLU A 91 20.23 20.34 21.73
CA GLU A 91 20.42 19.55 22.96
C GLU A 91 20.24 18.06 22.70
N GLN A 92 20.66 17.22 23.64
CA GLN A 92 20.57 15.78 23.48
C GLN A 92 19.15 15.27 23.70
N ASP A 93 18.53 15.65 24.81
CA ASP A 93 17.19 15.21 25.21
C ASP A 93 16.44 16.34 25.92
N CYS A 94 15.23 16.66 25.46
CA CYS A 94 14.34 17.64 26.09
C CYS A 94 13.56 17.09 27.30
N GLY A 95 13.66 15.79 27.59
CA GLY A 95 12.96 15.15 28.72
C GLY A 95 11.46 14.94 28.51
N THR A 96 10.93 15.19 27.31
CA THR A 96 9.49 14.98 27.05
C THR A 96 9.13 13.49 27.04
N HIS A 97 8.03 13.16 27.70
CA HIS A 97 7.33 11.88 27.59
C HIS A 97 6.22 11.92 26.50
N GLY A 98 6.10 13.07 25.82
CA GLY A 98 5.19 13.28 24.70
C GLY A 98 5.66 12.51 23.48
N GLY A 99 4.77 11.68 22.93
CA GLY A 99 5.05 10.90 21.74
C GLY A 99 3.80 10.70 20.88
N TYR A 100 4.02 10.22 19.67
CA TYR A 100 2.97 9.85 18.74
C TYR A 100 2.89 8.32 18.64
N LEU A 101 1.69 7.77 18.74
CA LEU A 101 1.47 6.34 18.56
C LEU A 101 1.58 5.98 17.08
N MET A 102 2.63 5.25 16.71
CA MET A 102 2.84 4.75 15.36
C MET A 102 2.37 3.29 15.24
N ARG A 103 1.71 3.01 14.13
CA ARG A 103 1.22 1.71 13.70
C ARG A 103 1.50 1.53 12.22
N ALA A 104 1.52 0.32 11.69
CA ALA A 104 1.56 0.11 10.26
C ALA A 104 0.41 0.88 9.57
N ILE A 105 0.69 1.53 8.42
CA ILE A 105 -0.36 2.17 7.64
C ILE A 105 -1.04 1.09 6.81
N VAL A 106 -2.24 0.73 7.25
CA VAL A 106 -3.08 -0.25 6.57
C VAL A 106 -4.25 0.47 5.93
N GLU A 107 -4.29 0.46 4.61
CA GLU A 107 -5.44 0.93 3.86
C GLU A 107 -6.06 -0.26 3.13
N GLY A 108 -7.31 -0.58 3.44
CA GLY A 108 -8.05 -1.62 2.73
C GLY A 108 -7.45 -3.04 2.83
N GLY A 109 -6.72 -3.36 3.91
CA GLY A 109 -6.17 -4.70 4.16
C GLY A 109 -4.76 -4.96 3.62
N GLU A 110 -4.21 -4.03 2.83
CA GLU A 110 -2.82 -4.04 2.40
C GLU A 110 -1.99 -3.10 3.30
N VAL A 111 -0.80 -3.57 3.68
CA VAL A 111 0.16 -2.74 4.42
C VAL A 111 0.90 -1.87 3.41
N ILE A 112 0.55 -0.58 3.35
CA ILE A 112 1.21 0.40 2.48
C ILE A 112 2.62 0.68 3.00
N GLU A 113 2.72 0.89 4.31
CA GLU A 113 3.97 1.18 4.99
C GLU A 113 4.00 0.36 6.27
N SER A 114 5.06 -0.45 6.41
CA SER A 114 5.23 -1.32 7.56
C SER A 114 5.55 -0.52 8.82
N LEU A 115 5.33 -1.09 10.02
CA LEU A 115 5.74 -0.42 11.26
C LEU A 115 7.24 -0.15 11.26
N ARG A 116 8.04 -1.12 10.82
CA ARG A 116 9.50 -1.04 10.67
C ARG A 116 9.96 0.19 9.92
N ASP A 117 9.43 0.41 8.72
CA ASP A 117 9.86 1.53 7.88
C ASP A 117 9.51 2.89 8.50
N ARG A 118 8.40 2.95 9.25
CA ARG A 118 7.93 4.18 9.91
C ARG A 118 8.75 4.56 11.14
N ILE A 119 9.21 3.57 11.90
CA ILE A 119 9.90 3.79 13.18
C ILE A 119 11.43 3.79 13.06
N LEU A 120 11.99 3.28 11.96
CA LEU A 120 13.44 3.19 11.75
C LEU A 120 14.13 4.53 12.02
N GLY A 121 15.11 4.50 12.91
CA GLY A 121 15.90 5.67 13.31
C GLY A 121 15.17 6.65 14.23
N ARG A 122 13.93 6.39 14.66
CA ARG A 122 13.26 7.20 15.70
C ARG A 122 13.60 6.67 17.09
N SER A 123 13.19 7.39 18.14
CA SER A 123 13.39 6.97 19.53
C SER A 123 12.06 6.63 20.22
N ALA A 124 12.07 5.65 21.12
CA ALA A 124 10.92 5.28 21.95
C ALA A 124 10.55 6.41 22.92
N ALA A 125 9.27 6.72 23.05
CA ALA A 125 8.77 7.70 24.04
C ALA A 125 8.53 7.05 25.41
N ASP A 126 7.96 5.84 25.41
CA ASP A 126 7.69 5.02 26.60
C ASP A 126 8.40 3.66 26.44
N ASP A 127 8.52 2.90 27.53
CA ASP A 127 9.04 1.53 27.49
C ASP A 127 8.16 0.63 26.61
N VAL A 128 8.78 -0.07 25.67
CA VAL A 128 8.08 -1.02 24.79
C VAL A 128 8.03 -2.37 25.48
N LEU A 129 6.81 -2.82 25.78
CA LEU A 129 6.58 -4.07 26.50
C LEU A 129 6.26 -5.21 25.53
N HIS A 130 6.64 -6.42 25.91
CA HIS A 130 6.23 -7.63 25.22
C HIS A 130 4.70 -7.84 25.37
N PRO A 131 3.96 -8.12 24.29
CA PRO A 131 2.50 -8.28 24.34
C PRO A 131 1.99 -9.33 25.34
N GLU A 132 2.66 -10.49 25.42
CA GLU A 132 2.24 -11.60 26.28
C GLU A 132 2.90 -11.60 27.67
N THR A 133 4.21 -11.35 27.75
CA THR A 133 4.97 -11.52 29.00
C THR A 133 5.07 -10.24 29.83
N GLN A 134 4.70 -9.08 29.26
CA GLN A 134 4.89 -7.75 29.85
C GLN A 134 6.34 -7.42 30.25
N ALA A 135 7.32 -8.20 29.78
CA ALA A 135 8.72 -7.86 29.95
C ALA A 135 9.09 -6.64 29.08
N VAL A 136 9.98 -5.78 29.57
CA VAL A 136 10.48 -4.64 28.80
C VAL A 136 11.39 -5.13 27.68
N LEU A 137 11.01 -4.88 26.43
CA LEU A 137 11.79 -5.19 25.23
C LEU A 137 12.76 -4.05 24.89
N LEU A 138 12.28 -2.81 24.98
CA LEU A 138 13.06 -1.61 24.67
C LEU A 138 12.74 -0.52 25.69
N ASN A 139 13.76 0.13 26.25
CA ASN A 139 13.56 1.20 27.23
C ASN A 139 13.19 2.53 26.54
N ALA A 140 12.49 3.40 27.25
CA ALA A 140 12.20 4.76 26.83
C ALA A 140 13.50 5.51 26.48
N GLY A 141 13.47 6.27 25.38
CA GLY A 141 14.60 7.04 24.88
C GLY A 141 15.61 6.27 24.03
N GLN A 142 15.49 4.94 23.92
CA GLN A 142 16.33 4.16 23.00
C GLN A 142 15.88 4.31 21.55
N MET A 143 16.84 4.26 20.63
CA MET A 143 16.61 4.34 19.18
C MET A 143 16.14 3.00 18.61
N PHE A 144 15.23 3.06 17.65
CA PHE A 144 14.83 1.92 16.83
C PHE A 144 15.86 1.71 15.71
N ASP A 145 16.90 0.97 16.03
CA ASP A 145 17.87 0.42 15.07
C ASP A 145 17.35 -0.87 14.43
N GLU A 146 17.99 -1.33 13.37
CA GLU A 146 17.60 -2.52 12.62
C GLU A 146 17.46 -3.76 13.52
N ASP A 147 18.41 -3.96 14.45
CA ASP A 147 18.42 -5.08 15.40
C ASP A 147 17.26 -5.00 16.40
N ASN A 148 16.99 -3.79 16.93
CA ASN A 148 15.89 -3.54 17.87
C ASN A 148 14.54 -3.77 17.18
N ILE A 149 14.41 -3.35 15.92
CA ILE A 149 13.18 -3.54 15.15
C ILE A 149 12.96 -5.02 14.85
N GLU A 150 13.99 -5.77 14.45
CA GLU A 150 13.87 -7.21 14.21
C GLU A 150 13.44 -7.95 15.49
N MET A 151 13.97 -7.55 16.65
CA MET A 151 13.49 -8.04 17.95
C MET A 151 12.00 -7.72 18.15
N LEU A 152 11.56 -6.48 17.92
CA LEU A 152 10.15 -6.09 18.10
C LEU A 152 9.20 -6.82 17.14
N GLU A 153 9.61 -7.03 15.88
CA GLU A 153 8.84 -7.78 14.89
C GLU A 153 8.70 -9.26 15.29
N SER A 154 9.78 -9.90 15.78
CA SER A 154 9.74 -11.30 16.22
C SER A 154 8.81 -11.55 17.41
N HIS A 155 8.60 -10.54 18.26
CA HIS A 155 7.69 -10.61 19.41
C HIS A 155 6.27 -10.08 19.10
N GLY A 156 5.98 -9.73 17.84
CA GLY A 156 4.64 -9.35 17.39
C GLY A 156 4.15 -8.01 17.93
N VAL A 157 5.03 -7.01 18.07
CA VAL A 157 4.64 -5.66 18.49
C VAL A 157 3.99 -4.89 17.33
N ASP A 158 2.71 -4.56 17.47
CA ASP A 158 1.90 -3.93 16.41
C ASP A 158 1.91 -2.38 16.44
N GLU A 159 2.14 -1.79 17.61
CA GLU A 159 2.17 -0.33 17.79
C GLU A 159 3.22 0.10 18.81
N VAL A 160 3.82 1.26 18.56
CA VAL A 160 4.85 1.83 19.42
C VAL A 160 4.68 3.33 19.52
N LYS A 161 4.84 3.88 20.72
CA LYS A 161 4.83 5.32 20.95
C LYS A 161 6.23 5.87 20.72
N VAL A 162 6.38 6.71 19.71
CA VAL A 162 7.68 7.28 19.30
C VAL A 162 7.77 8.76 19.60
N ARG A 163 8.97 9.26 19.86
CA ARG A 163 9.23 10.70 19.97
C ARG A 163 9.20 11.34 18.58
N THR A 164 8.74 12.59 18.53
CA THR A 164 8.59 13.33 17.28
C THR A 164 9.08 14.76 17.44
N ALA A 165 9.38 15.39 16.30
CA ALA A 165 9.69 16.82 16.26
C ALA A 165 8.55 17.71 16.80
N LEU A 166 7.29 17.28 16.65
CA LEU A 166 6.12 18.04 17.08
C LEU A 166 5.89 18.01 18.59
N THR A 167 6.32 16.94 19.26
CA THR A 167 6.20 16.78 20.72
C THR A 167 7.44 17.25 21.47
N CYS A 168 8.41 17.86 20.77
CA CYS A 168 9.65 18.33 21.36
C CYS A 168 9.43 19.59 22.20
N GLU A 169 9.95 19.61 23.44
CA GLU A 169 9.80 20.74 24.37
C GLU A 169 10.97 21.74 24.32
N THR A 170 12.00 21.45 23.52
CA THR A 170 13.14 22.32 23.27
C THR A 170 12.68 23.68 22.71
N ARG A 171 13.13 24.77 23.33
CA ARG A 171 12.84 26.13 22.82
C ARG A 171 13.81 26.49 21.70
N PHE A 172 13.28 27.00 20.58
CA PHE A 172 14.08 27.47 19.43
C PHE A 172 15.05 26.42 18.88
N GLY A 173 14.58 25.17 18.74
CA GLY A 173 15.37 24.07 18.21
C GLY A 173 14.67 22.74 18.43
N ILE A 174 15.40 21.65 18.24
CA ILE A 174 14.94 20.29 18.53
C ILE A 174 16.04 19.54 19.29
N CYS A 175 15.66 18.57 20.11
CA CYS A 175 16.63 17.67 20.74
C CYS A 175 16.98 16.48 19.83
N ALA A 176 18.18 15.92 20.00
CA ALA A 176 18.66 14.79 19.22
C ALA A 176 17.73 13.57 19.35
N THR A 177 17.22 13.27 20.54
CA THR A 177 16.33 12.11 20.77
C THR A 177 14.96 12.25 20.07
N CYS A 178 14.41 13.46 19.94
CA CYS A 178 13.14 13.70 19.23
C CYS A 178 13.28 13.63 17.70
N TYR A 179 14.46 13.96 17.16
CA TYR A 179 14.75 13.79 15.73
C TYR A 179 15.12 12.35 15.42
N GLY A 180 16.05 11.78 16.19
CA GLY A 180 16.58 10.43 16.03
C GLY A 180 17.81 10.38 15.12
N ARG A 181 17.81 9.47 14.16
CA ARG A 181 18.92 9.11 13.30
C ARG A 181 19.11 10.09 12.14
N ASP A 182 20.35 10.48 11.89
CA ASP A 182 20.78 11.12 10.65
C ASP A 182 20.77 10.08 9.53
N LEU A 183 19.83 10.19 8.58
CA LEU A 183 19.72 9.26 7.45
C LEU A 183 20.87 9.37 6.45
N GLY A 184 21.65 10.45 6.47
CA GLY A 184 22.82 10.63 5.61
C GLY A 184 24.08 9.99 6.17
N ARG A 185 24.24 9.99 7.50
CA ARG A 185 25.43 9.44 8.19
C ARG A 185 25.20 8.10 8.88
N GLY A 186 23.94 7.73 9.12
CA GLY A 186 23.55 6.44 9.69
C GLY A 186 23.70 6.32 11.22
N GLY A 187 24.01 7.39 11.94
CA GLY A 187 24.07 7.42 13.41
C GLY A 187 23.06 8.40 14.01
N LEU A 188 23.04 8.54 15.34
CA LEU A 188 22.26 9.59 16.01
C LEU A 188 22.69 10.98 15.50
N ILE A 189 21.69 11.85 15.29
CA ILE A 189 21.94 13.21 14.79
C ILE A 189 22.88 13.99 15.72
N ASN A 190 23.80 14.74 15.12
CA ASN A 190 24.75 15.56 15.86
C ASN A 190 24.11 16.88 16.31
N ILE A 191 24.54 17.37 17.48
CA ILE A 191 24.21 18.72 17.94
C ILE A 191 24.84 19.73 16.97
N GLY A 192 24.06 20.74 16.57
CA GLY A 192 24.42 21.78 15.61
C GLY A 192 23.97 21.50 14.17
N GLU A 193 23.37 20.34 13.88
CA GLU A 193 22.91 20.03 12.54
C GLU A 193 21.62 20.80 12.18
N ALA A 194 21.60 21.41 11.00
CA ALA A 194 20.49 22.23 10.50
C ALA A 194 19.37 21.37 9.88
N VAL A 195 18.70 20.59 10.71
CA VAL A 195 17.69 19.60 10.31
C VAL A 195 16.49 20.21 9.58
N GLY A 196 16.16 21.47 9.83
CA GLY A 196 15.08 22.15 9.10
C GLY A 196 15.38 22.34 7.61
N VAL A 197 16.59 22.80 7.28
CA VAL A 197 17.04 22.94 5.88
C VAL A 197 17.10 21.59 5.20
N ILE A 198 17.62 20.57 5.90
CA ILE A 198 17.68 19.19 5.38
C ILE A 198 16.26 18.69 5.06
N ALA A 199 15.32 18.82 5.99
CA ALA A 199 13.94 18.37 5.79
C ALA A 199 13.25 19.10 4.62
N ALA A 200 13.44 20.42 4.49
CA ALA A 200 12.88 21.18 3.38
C ALA A 200 13.44 20.72 2.02
N GLN A 201 14.74 20.41 1.95
CA GLN A 201 15.38 19.89 0.74
C GLN A 201 14.90 18.47 0.41
N SER A 202 14.81 17.59 1.42
CA SER A 202 14.32 16.21 1.26
C SER A 202 12.87 16.14 0.75
N ILE A 203 12.09 17.21 0.87
CA ILE A 203 10.75 17.32 0.26
C ILE A 203 10.85 18.01 -1.11
N GLY A 204 11.57 19.14 -1.17
CA GLY A 204 11.59 20.01 -2.33
C GLY A 204 12.27 19.44 -3.56
N GLU A 205 13.44 18.80 -3.38
CA GLU A 205 14.22 18.23 -4.48
C GLU A 205 13.50 17.04 -5.13
N PRO A 206 13.01 16.03 -4.36
CA PRO A 206 12.21 14.95 -4.94
C PRO A 206 10.89 15.46 -5.54
N GLY A 207 10.21 16.42 -4.91
CA GLY A 207 8.97 17.00 -5.45
C GLY A 207 9.18 17.68 -6.81
N THR A 208 10.27 18.45 -6.95
CA THR A 208 10.64 19.07 -8.23
C THR A 208 11.04 18.01 -9.26
N GLN A 209 11.79 16.99 -8.85
CA GLN A 209 12.20 15.89 -9.73
C GLN A 209 11.01 15.08 -10.25
N LEU A 210 10.03 14.77 -9.39
CA LEU A 210 8.81 14.06 -9.78
C LEU A 210 8.01 14.86 -10.80
N THR A 211 7.87 16.18 -10.61
CA THR A 211 7.22 17.05 -11.60
C THR A 211 7.97 17.08 -12.94
N MET A 212 9.29 16.87 -12.94
CA MET A 212 10.04 16.78 -14.19
C MET A 212 9.88 15.43 -14.88
N ARG A 213 9.97 14.32 -14.14
CA ARG A 213 9.98 12.96 -14.72
C ARG A 213 8.62 12.48 -15.23
N THR A 214 7.52 12.88 -14.60
CA THR A 214 6.17 12.36 -14.91
C THR A 214 5.54 12.99 -16.15
N PHE A 215 5.64 14.31 -16.30
CA PHE A 215 4.93 15.03 -17.37
C PHE A 215 5.66 14.97 -18.74
N HIS A 216 6.96 14.66 -18.75
CA HIS A 216 7.73 14.49 -19.99
C HIS A 216 7.32 13.26 -20.82
N ILE A 217 6.61 12.31 -20.21
CA ILE A 217 6.16 11.06 -20.86
C ILE A 217 4.75 11.23 -21.47
N GLY A 218 4.11 12.40 -21.29
CA GLY A 218 2.72 12.72 -21.66
C GLY A 218 2.31 12.58 -23.14
N GLY A 219 3.19 12.03 -23.97
CA GLY A 219 2.90 11.67 -25.35
C GLY A 219 2.26 10.29 -25.53
N ALA A 220 2.31 9.36 -24.57
CA ALA A 220 1.69 8.03 -24.70
C ALA A 220 1.11 7.56 -23.36
N ALA A 221 -0.18 7.27 -23.33
CA ALA A 221 -0.83 6.68 -22.17
C ALA A 221 -0.50 5.18 -22.11
N SER A 222 0.24 4.76 -21.09
CA SER A 222 0.49 3.34 -20.85
C SER A 222 0.39 3.04 -19.37
N ARG A 223 -0.65 2.32 -18.98
CA ARG A 223 -0.69 1.62 -17.69
C ARG A 223 0.26 0.42 -17.79
N ALA A 224 1.22 0.32 -16.88
CA ALA A 224 2.01 -0.90 -16.74
C ALA A 224 1.07 -2.04 -16.30
N ALA A 225 1.33 -3.28 -16.73
CA ALA A 225 0.60 -4.43 -16.21
C ALA A 225 0.82 -4.48 -14.70
N ILE A 226 -0.24 -4.33 -13.93
CA ILE A 226 -0.19 -4.47 -12.48
C ILE A 226 0.02 -5.96 -12.21
N ALA A 227 1.03 -6.30 -11.40
CA ALA A 227 1.32 -7.68 -11.07
C ALA A 227 0.10 -8.31 -10.39
N SER A 228 -0.40 -9.41 -10.98
CA SER A 228 -1.56 -10.16 -10.50
C SER A 228 -1.17 -11.55 -9.99
N ASN A 229 0.12 -11.86 -9.98
CA ASN A 229 0.65 -13.14 -9.58
C ASN A 229 2.10 -13.03 -9.11
N VAL A 230 2.55 -14.10 -8.45
CA VAL A 230 3.95 -14.29 -8.07
C VAL A 230 4.41 -15.69 -8.46
N GLU A 231 5.60 -15.75 -9.07
CA GLU A 231 6.21 -16.98 -9.58
C GLU A 231 7.54 -17.29 -8.88
N ALA A 232 7.83 -18.59 -8.73
CA ALA A 232 9.09 -19.06 -8.19
C ALA A 232 10.23 -18.82 -9.19
N LYS A 233 11.36 -18.24 -8.78
CA LYS A 233 12.53 -18.07 -9.66
C LYS A 233 13.53 -19.21 -9.54
N SER A 234 13.44 -19.99 -8.46
CA SER A 234 14.33 -21.10 -8.13
C SER A 234 13.55 -22.37 -7.80
N ASN A 235 14.23 -23.50 -7.96
CA ASN A 235 13.73 -24.78 -7.45
C ASN A 235 13.91 -24.81 -5.92
N GLY A 236 12.97 -25.45 -5.23
CA GLY A 236 13.04 -25.65 -3.79
C GLY A 236 11.74 -26.17 -3.19
N SER A 237 11.72 -26.28 -1.86
CA SER A 237 10.51 -26.59 -1.08
C SER A 237 9.88 -25.32 -0.52
N ILE A 238 8.56 -25.25 -0.55
CA ILE A 238 7.81 -24.09 -0.07
C ILE A 238 7.67 -24.13 1.45
N GLY A 239 8.11 -23.07 2.10
CA GLY A 239 7.80 -22.71 3.47
C GLY A 239 6.85 -21.52 3.51
N PHE A 240 6.06 -21.44 4.58
CA PHE A 240 5.28 -20.25 4.91
C PHE A 240 5.87 -19.61 6.17
N ASN A 241 5.81 -18.28 6.25
CA ASN A 241 6.22 -17.60 7.48
C ASN A 241 5.23 -17.91 8.64
N ALA A 242 5.68 -17.70 9.88
CA ALA A 242 4.90 -18.01 11.07
C ALA A 242 3.56 -17.24 11.14
N THR A 243 3.49 -16.07 10.51
CA THR A 243 2.29 -15.22 10.45
C THR A 243 1.33 -15.60 9.32
N MET A 244 1.70 -16.55 8.45
CA MET A 244 0.86 -16.99 7.33
C MET A 244 -0.38 -17.72 7.85
N ARG A 245 -1.56 -17.15 7.55
CA ARG A 245 -2.84 -17.81 7.81
C ARG A 245 -3.61 -17.90 6.51
N TYR A 246 -4.16 -19.07 6.22
CA TYR A 246 -4.97 -19.32 5.03
C TYR A 246 -6.16 -20.22 5.37
N VAL A 247 -7.23 -20.07 4.60
CA VAL A 247 -8.45 -20.89 4.70
C VAL A 247 -8.73 -21.56 3.37
N THR A 248 -9.39 -22.71 3.41
CA THR A 248 -9.81 -23.40 2.18
C THR A 248 -11.23 -22.95 1.83
N ASN A 249 -11.39 -22.37 0.65
CA ASN A 249 -12.70 -21.97 0.13
C ASN A 249 -13.54 -23.18 -0.31
N SER A 250 -14.84 -22.99 -0.49
CA SER A 250 -15.79 -23.97 -1.04
C SER A 250 -15.36 -24.57 -2.38
N LYS A 251 -14.50 -23.86 -3.14
CA LYS A 251 -13.89 -24.32 -4.39
C LYS A 251 -12.59 -25.14 -4.22
N ASN A 252 -12.22 -25.49 -2.98
CA ASN A 252 -10.94 -26.12 -2.63
C ASN A 252 -9.69 -25.28 -2.96
N GLU A 253 -9.85 -23.97 -3.05
CA GLU A 253 -8.75 -23.01 -3.23
C GLU A 253 -8.26 -22.52 -1.87
N LEU A 254 -6.94 -22.35 -1.73
CA LEU A 254 -6.33 -21.83 -0.51
C LEU A 254 -6.28 -20.30 -0.58
N VAL A 255 -6.99 -19.62 0.30
CA VAL A 255 -7.09 -18.14 0.31
C VAL A 255 -6.36 -17.59 1.53
N VAL A 256 -5.46 -16.64 1.29
CA VAL A 256 -4.66 -16.00 2.36
C VAL A 256 -5.54 -15.03 3.17
N ILE A 257 -5.54 -15.19 4.49
CA ILE A 257 -6.25 -14.31 5.44
C ILE A 257 -5.30 -13.51 6.34
N SER A 258 -3.99 -13.77 6.28
CA SER A 258 -2.97 -12.94 6.92
C SER A 258 -2.61 -11.71 6.08
N ARG A 259 -2.34 -10.58 6.74
CA ARG A 259 -1.90 -9.33 6.08
C ARG A 259 -0.38 -9.28 5.82
N SER A 260 0.38 -10.04 6.61
CA SER A 260 1.85 -10.16 6.52
C SER A 260 2.25 -11.57 6.07
N GLY A 261 1.52 -12.13 5.10
CA GLY A 261 1.80 -13.46 4.58
C GLY A 261 3.01 -13.47 3.65
N GLU A 262 3.94 -14.39 3.87
CA GLU A 262 5.10 -14.56 3.00
C GLU A 262 5.31 -16.03 2.64
N ILE A 263 5.64 -16.27 1.38
CA ILE A 263 6.09 -17.56 0.86
C ILE A 263 7.60 -17.54 0.80
N VAL A 264 8.23 -18.49 1.47
CA VAL A 264 9.68 -18.69 1.49
C VAL A 264 10.00 -19.96 0.68
N ILE A 265 11.03 -19.91 -0.15
CA ILE A 265 11.51 -21.10 -0.87
C ILE A 265 12.82 -21.53 -0.22
N HIS A 266 12.86 -22.77 0.28
CA HIS A 266 14.03 -23.38 0.86
C HIS A 266 14.74 -24.30 -0.15
N ASP A 267 16.07 -24.37 -0.06
CA ASP A 267 16.89 -25.35 -0.77
C ASP A 267 16.81 -26.74 -0.12
N GLU A 268 17.38 -27.76 -0.76
CA GLU A 268 17.46 -29.14 -0.22
C GLU A 268 18.16 -29.22 1.15
N HIS A 269 18.94 -28.19 1.51
CA HIS A 269 19.65 -28.07 2.78
C HIS A 269 18.94 -27.14 3.79
N GLY A 270 17.68 -26.76 3.55
CA GLY A 270 16.87 -25.93 4.45
C GLY A 270 17.19 -24.42 4.44
N ARG A 271 18.13 -23.97 3.59
CA ARG A 271 18.49 -22.55 3.46
C ARG A 271 17.45 -21.79 2.65
N GLU A 272 17.07 -20.60 3.10
CA GLU A 272 16.19 -19.71 2.35
C GLU A 272 16.87 -19.22 1.07
N ARG A 273 16.22 -19.40 -0.07
CA ARG A 273 16.65 -18.87 -1.37
C ARG A 273 15.85 -17.67 -1.80
N GLU A 274 14.55 -17.69 -1.56
CA GLU A 274 13.63 -16.65 -1.98
C GLU A 274 12.58 -16.39 -0.93
N ARG A 275 12.10 -15.15 -0.90
CA ARG A 275 11.00 -14.69 -0.05
C ARG A 275 10.09 -13.80 -0.88
N HIS A 276 8.81 -14.15 -0.91
CA HIS A 276 7.79 -13.49 -1.71
C HIS A 276 6.64 -13.05 -0.80
N LYS A 277 6.36 -11.74 -0.76
CA LYS A 277 5.20 -11.21 -0.04
C LYS A 277 3.91 -11.56 -0.78
N VAL A 278 2.89 -11.96 -0.04
CA VAL A 278 1.58 -12.33 -0.59
C VAL A 278 0.49 -11.47 0.05
N PRO A 279 -0.33 -10.76 -0.74
CA PRO A 279 -1.36 -9.89 -0.20
C PRO A 279 -2.52 -10.69 0.40
N TYR A 280 -3.28 -10.01 1.27
CA TYR A 280 -4.53 -10.53 1.80
C TYR A 280 -5.52 -10.85 0.67
N GLY A 281 -6.13 -12.02 0.75
CA GLY A 281 -7.08 -12.53 -0.24
C GLY A 281 -6.47 -13.06 -1.52
N ALA A 282 -5.15 -13.18 -1.60
CA ALA A 282 -4.52 -13.95 -2.67
C ALA A 282 -4.93 -15.42 -2.60
N VAL A 283 -5.07 -16.04 -3.77
CA VAL A 283 -5.28 -17.47 -3.93
C VAL A 283 -3.92 -18.14 -4.10
N LEU A 284 -3.56 -19.01 -3.16
CA LEU A 284 -2.36 -19.83 -3.22
C LEU A 284 -2.57 -21.00 -4.18
N SER A 285 -1.65 -21.16 -5.12
CA SER A 285 -1.60 -22.30 -6.05
C SER A 285 -0.79 -23.47 -5.50
N VAL A 286 -0.17 -23.28 -4.33
CA VAL A 286 0.83 -24.17 -3.73
C VAL A 286 0.54 -24.43 -2.26
N LYS A 287 1.02 -25.57 -1.76
CA LYS A 287 0.89 -26.00 -0.36
C LYS A 287 2.21 -25.90 0.38
N ALA A 288 2.14 -25.86 1.72
CA ALA A 288 3.32 -26.00 2.57
C ALA A 288 4.05 -27.31 2.24
N ASP A 289 5.38 -27.26 2.28
CA ASP A 289 6.32 -28.36 2.00
C ASP A 289 6.26 -28.93 0.57
N GLN A 290 5.51 -28.28 -0.33
CA GLN A 290 5.45 -28.68 -1.73
C GLN A 290 6.78 -28.34 -2.43
N GLN A 291 7.33 -29.30 -3.17
CA GLN A 291 8.44 -29.04 -4.07
C GLN A 291 7.96 -28.32 -5.34
N VAL A 292 8.65 -27.24 -5.70
CA VAL A 292 8.38 -26.45 -6.90
C VAL A 292 9.63 -26.27 -7.74
N LYS A 293 9.39 -26.11 -9.05
CA LYS A 293 10.41 -25.74 -10.02
C LYS A 293 10.32 -24.24 -10.31
N ALA A 294 11.42 -23.66 -10.77
CA ALA A 294 11.45 -22.31 -11.31
C ALA A 294 10.37 -22.15 -12.41
N GLY A 295 9.64 -21.04 -12.37
CA GLY A 295 8.50 -20.72 -13.22
C GLY A 295 7.13 -21.20 -12.71
N ALA A 296 7.07 -21.87 -11.55
CA ALA A 296 5.79 -22.25 -10.94
C ALA A 296 5.09 -21.02 -10.32
N ILE A 297 3.80 -20.86 -10.61
CA ILE A 297 2.98 -19.82 -9.99
C ILE A 297 2.71 -20.20 -8.52
N LEU A 298 3.08 -19.31 -7.61
CA LEU A 298 2.92 -19.50 -6.17
C LEU A 298 1.56 -18.98 -5.68
N ALA A 299 1.19 -17.77 -6.11
CA ALA A 299 -0.09 -17.15 -5.74
C ALA A 299 -0.61 -16.23 -6.85
N ASN A 300 -1.93 -16.03 -6.88
CA ASN A 300 -2.63 -15.13 -7.80
C ASN A 300 -3.62 -14.23 -7.03
N TRP A 301 -3.85 -13.02 -7.52
CA TRP A 301 -4.86 -12.10 -6.98
C TRP A 301 -5.39 -11.16 -8.07
N ASP A 302 -6.51 -10.51 -7.78
CA ASP A 302 -7.03 -9.44 -8.63
C ASP A 302 -6.25 -8.14 -8.35
N PRO A 303 -5.52 -7.59 -9.33
CA PRO A 303 -4.74 -6.37 -9.12
C PRO A 303 -5.58 -5.09 -9.02
N LEU A 304 -6.85 -5.14 -9.44
CA LEU A 304 -7.72 -3.96 -9.50
C LEU A 304 -8.68 -3.86 -8.32
N THR A 305 -8.82 -4.95 -7.55
CA THR A 305 -9.74 -4.98 -6.42
C THR A 305 -9.12 -5.63 -5.20
N ARG A 306 -9.38 -5.04 -4.03
CA ARG A 306 -9.04 -5.64 -2.73
C ARG A 306 -10.25 -6.40 -2.22
N PRO A 307 -10.19 -7.73 -2.06
CA PRO A 307 -11.30 -8.51 -1.56
C PRO A 307 -11.44 -8.35 -0.04
N ILE A 308 -12.67 -8.35 0.45
CA ILE A 308 -13.03 -8.48 1.87
C ILE A 308 -13.55 -9.90 2.04
N ILE A 309 -12.86 -10.72 2.85
CA ILE A 309 -13.10 -12.16 2.94
C ILE A 309 -13.57 -12.53 4.33
N THR A 310 -14.45 -13.53 4.43
CA THR A 310 -14.82 -14.14 5.71
C THR A 310 -13.87 -15.27 6.09
N GLU A 311 -13.50 -15.35 7.37
CA GLU A 311 -12.74 -16.48 7.92
C GLU A 311 -13.65 -17.66 8.31
N PHE A 312 -14.96 -17.42 8.45
CA PHE A 312 -15.92 -18.38 8.98
C PHE A 312 -17.07 -18.64 8.01
N ALA A 313 -17.65 -19.84 8.11
CA ALA A 313 -18.86 -20.21 7.40
C ALA A 313 -20.09 -19.71 8.17
N GLY A 314 -21.14 -19.31 7.44
CA GLY A 314 -22.42 -18.94 8.03
C GLY A 314 -23.33 -18.27 7.01
N GLN A 315 -24.56 -17.99 7.43
CA GLN A 315 -25.48 -17.18 6.65
C GLN A 315 -25.18 -15.70 6.88
N ALA A 316 -24.97 -14.94 5.81
CA ALA A 316 -24.70 -13.51 5.86
C ALA A 316 -25.97 -12.74 6.25
N LYS A 317 -25.89 -11.93 7.29
CA LYS A 317 -26.96 -11.04 7.76
C LYS A 317 -26.46 -9.60 7.76
N PHE A 318 -27.10 -8.74 7.00
CA PHE A 318 -26.72 -7.33 6.93
C PHE A 318 -27.17 -6.55 8.16
N GLU A 319 -26.29 -5.68 8.64
CA GLU A 319 -26.57 -4.72 9.70
C GLU A 319 -26.18 -3.32 9.20
N ASN A 320 -27.12 -2.38 9.30
CA ASN A 320 -26.94 -1.00 8.81
C ASN A 320 -26.64 -0.90 7.30
N VAL A 321 -27.25 -1.77 6.48
CA VAL A 321 -27.16 -1.70 5.02
C VAL A 321 -28.50 -1.20 4.48
N GLU A 322 -28.66 0.13 4.43
CA GLU A 322 -29.87 0.80 3.95
C GLU A 322 -29.61 1.50 2.60
N GLU A 323 -30.41 1.16 1.59
CA GLU A 323 -30.31 1.76 0.26
C GLU A 323 -30.65 3.25 0.30
N GLY A 324 -29.77 4.08 -0.25
CA GLY A 324 -29.86 5.53 -0.26
C GLY A 324 -29.23 6.22 0.96
N LEU A 325 -28.93 5.48 2.04
CA LEU A 325 -28.38 6.04 3.28
C LEU A 325 -26.93 5.59 3.52
N THR A 326 -26.67 4.28 3.49
CA THR A 326 -25.32 3.69 3.68
C THR A 326 -24.81 2.99 2.43
N VAL A 327 -25.70 2.52 1.56
CA VAL A 327 -25.34 1.90 0.26
C VAL A 327 -26.16 2.51 -0.87
N ALA A 328 -25.59 2.57 -2.06
CA ALA A 328 -26.27 2.97 -3.29
C ALA A 328 -26.22 1.82 -4.29
N LYS A 329 -27.32 1.59 -5.00
CA LYS A 329 -27.38 0.61 -6.07
C LYS A 329 -26.78 1.20 -7.34
N GLN A 330 -25.66 0.66 -7.78
CA GLN A 330 -25.05 0.99 -9.06
C GLN A 330 -25.43 -0.09 -10.07
N VAL A 331 -26.10 0.31 -11.14
CA VAL A 331 -26.42 -0.58 -12.26
C VAL A 331 -25.30 -0.43 -13.28
N ASP A 332 -24.69 -1.55 -13.65
CA ASP A 332 -23.77 -1.60 -14.78
C ASP A 332 -24.57 -1.51 -16.08
N GLU A 333 -24.35 -0.45 -16.86
CA GLU A 333 -25.07 -0.17 -18.11
C GLU A 333 -24.84 -1.24 -19.18
N VAL A 334 -23.74 -2.00 -19.10
CA VAL A 334 -23.39 -3.02 -20.09
C VAL A 334 -24.03 -4.37 -19.74
N THR A 335 -23.93 -4.78 -18.47
CA THR A 335 -24.40 -6.11 -18.03
C THR A 335 -25.82 -6.10 -17.48
N GLY A 336 -26.35 -4.92 -17.13
CA GLY A 336 -27.63 -4.76 -16.44
C GLY A 336 -27.63 -5.28 -14.99
N LEU A 337 -26.48 -5.74 -14.48
CA LEU A 337 -26.34 -6.23 -13.12
C LEU A 337 -26.24 -5.05 -12.17
N SER A 338 -27.01 -5.13 -11.08
CA SER A 338 -26.95 -4.15 -10.01
C SER A 338 -26.03 -4.60 -8.89
N THR A 339 -25.04 -3.77 -8.55
CA THR A 339 -24.11 -3.97 -7.44
C THR A 339 -24.37 -2.91 -6.36
N LEU A 340 -24.30 -3.29 -5.09
CA LEU A 340 -24.42 -2.34 -3.98
C LEU A 340 -23.06 -1.71 -3.70
N VAL A 341 -23.00 -0.38 -3.67
CA VAL A 341 -21.79 0.40 -3.41
C VAL A 341 -21.94 1.12 -2.08
N VAL A 342 -20.98 0.95 -1.17
CA VAL A 342 -21.00 1.67 0.11
C VAL A 342 -20.72 3.14 -0.12
N ILE A 343 -21.64 3.99 0.32
CA ILE A 343 -21.52 5.44 0.20
C ILE A 343 -21.27 6.06 1.57
N ASP A 344 -20.59 7.21 1.56
CA ASP A 344 -20.52 8.05 2.75
C ASP A 344 -21.91 8.65 3.01
N PRO A 345 -22.49 8.51 4.21
CA PRO A 345 -23.77 9.14 4.56
C PRO A 345 -23.67 10.67 4.52
N LYS A 346 -23.81 11.26 3.33
CA LYS A 346 -23.86 12.71 3.15
C LYS A 346 -25.23 13.27 3.58
N ARG A 347 -25.22 13.86 4.78
CA ARG A 347 -26.03 15.01 5.28
C ARG A 347 -27.27 14.80 6.18
N ARG A 348 -27.25 15.68 7.21
CA ARG A 348 -28.30 16.29 8.06
C ARG A 348 -28.85 15.46 9.22
N GLY A 349 -28.22 15.61 10.38
CA GLY A 349 -28.89 15.54 11.69
C GLY A 349 -28.73 14.26 12.51
N ALA A 350 -28.10 13.21 11.99
CA ALA A 350 -27.84 12.00 12.76
C ALA A 350 -26.57 12.13 13.61
N ALA A 351 -26.70 12.00 14.94
CA ALA A 351 -25.63 12.13 15.92
C ALA A 351 -24.64 10.93 15.96
N LYS A 352 -24.75 9.97 15.02
CA LYS A 352 -23.92 8.76 14.97
C LYS A 352 -23.59 8.39 13.52
N VAL A 353 -22.29 8.27 13.22
CA VAL A 353 -21.82 7.72 11.95
C VAL A 353 -22.08 6.22 11.97
N VAL A 354 -23.11 5.77 11.27
CA VAL A 354 -23.44 4.35 11.16
C VAL A 354 -22.66 3.77 9.98
N ARG A 355 -21.93 2.68 10.22
CA ARG A 355 -21.16 1.97 9.19
C ARG A 355 -21.89 0.67 8.80
N PRO A 356 -22.03 0.37 7.50
CA PRO A 356 -22.62 -0.88 7.04
C PRO A 356 -21.71 -2.06 7.38
N GLN A 357 -22.29 -3.14 7.86
CA GLN A 357 -21.57 -4.33 8.32
C GLN A 357 -22.36 -5.59 7.95
N VAL A 358 -21.67 -6.72 7.92
CA VAL A 358 -22.28 -8.04 7.80
C VAL A 358 -21.89 -8.88 9.01
N LYS A 359 -22.89 -9.54 9.58
CA LYS A 359 -22.75 -10.58 10.60
C LYS A 359 -22.96 -11.94 9.98
N LEU A 360 -22.34 -12.95 10.56
CA LEU A 360 -22.57 -14.34 10.18
C LEU A 360 -23.44 -15.00 11.24
N VAL A 361 -24.52 -15.66 10.81
CA VAL A 361 -25.38 -16.47 11.67
C VAL A 361 -25.27 -17.94 11.31
N ASP A 362 -25.36 -18.80 12.32
CA ASP A 362 -25.41 -20.25 12.13
C ASP A 362 -26.80 -20.74 11.68
N ALA A 363 -26.93 -22.04 11.42
CA ALA A 363 -28.20 -22.66 11.02
C ALA A 363 -29.29 -22.59 12.12
N GLN A 364 -28.91 -22.26 13.36
CA GLN A 364 -29.77 -22.10 14.52
C GLN A 364 -30.13 -20.62 14.77
N GLY A 365 -29.65 -19.71 13.91
CA GLY A 365 -29.90 -18.27 13.99
C GLY A 365 -29.07 -17.54 15.06
N GLN A 366 -28.04 -18.18 15.64
CA GLN A 366 -27.11 -17.56 16.58
C GLN A 366 -25.93 -16.95 15.84
N GLU A 367 -25.36 -15.88 16.40
CA GLU A 367 -24.19 -15.22 15.81
C GLU A 367 -22.96 -16.14 15.90
N VAL A 368 -22.27 -16.34 14.77
CA VAL A 368 -21.01 -17.09 14.72
C VAL A 368 -19.97 -16.31 15.53
N LYS A 369 -19.39 -16.96 16.54
CA LYS A 369 -18.35 -16.38 17.39
C LYS A 369 -16.96 -16.74 16.89
N ILE A 370 -16.00 -15.83 17.10
CA ILE A 370 -14.59 -16.11 16.81
C ILE A 370 -14.09 -17.15 17.83
N PRO A 371 -13.50 -18.28 17.40
CA PRO A 371 -12.99 -19.32 18.29
C PRO A 371 -12.04 -18.74 19.36
N GLY A 372 -12.33 -19.02 20.63
CA GLY A 372 -11.55 -18.53 21.76
C GLY A 372 -11.95 -17.15 22.30
N THR A 373 -12.95 -16.48 21.72
CA THR A 373 -13.49 -15.22 22.25
C THR A 373 -15.02 -15.22 22.28
N ASP A 374 -15.61 -14.37 23.11
CA ASP A 374 -17.06 -14.15 23.15
C ASP A 374 -17.56 -13.15 22.09
N HIS A 375 -16.67 -12.68 21.21
CA HIS A 375 -17.00 -11.71 20.17
C HIS A 375 -17.61 -12.39 18.94
N SER A 376 -18.72 -11.83 18.45
CA SER A 376 -19.33 -12.26 17.20
C SER A 376 -18.57 -11.76 15.97
N VAL A 377 -18.55 -12.58 14.92
CA VAL A 377 -17.91 -12.26 13.65
C VAL A 377 -18.73 -11.17 12.96
N THR A 378 -18.21 -9.94 13.04
CA THR A 378 -18.80 -8.78 12.38
C THR A 378 -17.76 -8.16 11.45
N ILE A 379 -18.12 -8.04 10.17
CA ILE A 379 -17.22 -7.53 9.12
C ILE A 379 -17.82 -6.23 8.58
N GLY A 380 -17.12 -5.12 8.80
CA GLY A 380 -17.53 -3.81 8.31
C GLY A 380 -17.17 -3.61 6.84
N PHE A 381 -18.05 -2.96 6.08
CA PHE A 381 -17.75 -2.54 4.72
C PHE A 381 -17.27 -1.08 4.70
N PRO A 382 -16.06 -0.79 4.21
CA PRO A 382 -15.56 0.57 4.07
C PRO A 382 -16.25 1.31 2.92
N ILE A 383 -16.17 2.64 2.94
CA ILE A 383 -16.72 3.50 1.89
C ILE A 383 -16.05 3.16 0.55
N GLY A 384 -16.85 3.07 -0.51
CA GLY A 384 -16.40 2.69 -1.85
C GLY A 384 -16.33 1.18 -2.09
N ALA A 385 -16.61 0.33 -1.09
CA ALA A 385 -16.67 -1.11 -1.28
C ALA A 385 -17.90 -1.52 -2.13
N LEU A 386 -17.68 -2.41 -3.08
CA LEU A 386 -18.68 -3.09 -3.90
C LEU A 386 -19.09 -4.39 -3.21
N VAL A 387 -20.30 -4.45 -2.63
CA VAL A 387 -20.82 -5.63 -1.96
C VAL A 387 -21.30 -6.65 -3.00
N GLN A 388 -20.77 -7.88 -2.93
CA GLN A 388 -21.07 -8.95 -3.90
C GLN A 388 -22.09 -9.97 -3.40
N ILE A 389 -22.26 -10.05 -2.08
CA ILE A 389 -23.20 -10.98 -1.44
C ILE A 389 -24.59 -10.36 -1.24
N ARG A 390 -25.59 -11.21 -1.04
CA ARG A 390 -26.96 -10.82 -0.69
C ARG A 390 -27.25 -11.09 0.79
N ASP A 391 -28.21 -10.37 1.34
CA ASP A 391 -28.72 -10.66 2.68
C ASP A 391 -29.36 -12.07 2.71
N GLY A 392 -29.03 -12.86 3.71
CA GLY A 392 -29.45 -14.25 3.86
C GLY A 392 -28.69 -15.27 3.01
N GLN A 393 -27.63 -14.88 2.30
CA GLN A 393 -26.81 -15.80 1.51
C GLN A 393 -25.89 -16.64 2.40
N ASP A 394 -25.83 -17.95 2.17
CA ASP A 394 -24.84 -18.82 2.80
C ASP A 394 -23.44 -18.55 2.23
N VAL A 395 -22.48 -18.27 3.10
CA VAL A 395 -21.08 -18.02 2.74
C VAL A 395 -20.16 -19.02 3.42
N GLY A 396 -19.16 -19.50 2.68
CA GLY A 396 -18.11 -20.38 3.19
C GLY A 396 -16.88 -19.61 3.68
N PRO A 397 -15.96 -20.27 4.42
CA PRO A 397 -14.68 -19.68 4.78
C PRO A 397 -13.90 -19.33 3.50
N GLY A 398 -13.22 -18.19 3.46
CA GLY A 398 -12.45 -17.78 2.28
C GLY A 398 -13.29 -17.14 1.15
N GLU A 399 -14.60 -16.97 1.35
CA GLU A 399 -15.48 -16.36 0.36
C GLU A 399 -15.43 -14.82 0.42
N VAL A 400 -15.49 -14.18 -0.75
CA VAL A 400 -15.39 -12.73 -0.92
C VAL A 400 -16.76 -12.09 -0.71
N LEU A 401 -16.88 -11.26 0.33
CA LEU A 401 -18.10 -10.55 0.70
C LEU A 401 -18.26 -9.25 -0.10
N ALA A 402 -17.15 -8.52 -0.26
CA ALA A 402 -17.10 -7.26 -0.98
C ALA A 402 -15.73 -7.04 -1.62
N ARG A 403 -15.66 -6.13 -2.59
CA ARG A 403 -14.43 -5.74 -3.27
C ARG A 403 -14.26 -4.24 -3.23
N ILE A 404 -13.08 -3.77 -2.87
CA ILE A 404 -12.74 -2.34 -2.91
C ILE A 404 -11.97 -2.10 -4.21
N PRO A 405 -12.50 -1.30 -5.15
CA PRO A 405 -11.74 -0.90 -6.32
C PRO A 405 -10.52 -0.10 -5.87
N VAL A 406 -9.34 -0.51 -6.33
CA VAL A 406 -8.14 0.30 -6.13
C VAL A 406 -8.15 1.35 -7.24
N GLU A 407 -8.33 2.61 -6.89
CA GLU A 407 -8.12 3.70 -7.85
C GLU A 407 -6.64 3.64 -8.28
N GLY A 408 -6.42 3.16 -9.50
CA GLY A 408 -5.12 3.28 -10.13
C GLY A 408 -4.85 4.74 -10.41
N GLN A 409 -4.12 5.40 -9.51
CA GLN A 409 -3.58 6.74 -9.72
C GLN A 409 -2.72 6.82 -10.99
#